data_AF-A0AAU0TT69-F1
#
_entry.id   AF-A0AAU0TT69-F1
#
_cell.length_a   1.000
_cell.length_b   1.000
_cell.length_c   1.000
_cell.angle_alpha   90.00
_cell.angle_beta   90.00
_cell.angle_gamma   90.00
#
_symmetry.space_group_name_H-M   'P 1'
#
loop_
_entity.id
_entity.type
_entity.pdbx_description
1 polymer ?
#
loop_
_entity_poly.entity_id
_entity_poly.type
_entity_poly.pdbx_seq_one_letter_code
_entity_poly.pdbx_strand_id
1 'polypeptide(L)'
;MSQGVEFNRLMLDMRSMQMDAMSMPKAAGTPAVGTSSFADMLGQAVNKVNDTQQASSQLASAFEVGKSGVDLTDVMVSSQKASVSFTALTQVRNKLVQAYQDIMQMPV
;
A
#
# COMPACT_ATOMS: atom_id res chain seq x y z
N MET A 1 -30.11 -45.15 -41.90
CA MET A 1 -28.91 -44.39 -42.29
C MET A 1 -28.88 -43.05 -41.55
N SER A 2 -28.81 -43.03 -40.21
CA SER A 2 -29.04 -41.78 -39.45
C SER A 2 -28.13 -41.57 -38.22
N GLN A 3 -27.19 -42.48 -37.92
CA GLN A 3 -26.32 -42.39 -36.74
C GLN A 3 -24.95 -41.73 -37.01
N GLY A 4 -24.58 -41.50 -38.27
CA GLY A 4 -23.30 -40.85 -38.62
C GLY A 4 -23.31 -39.32 -38.54
N VAL A 5 -24.50 -38.70 -38.52
CA VAL A 5 -24.66 -37.24 -38.62
C VAL A 5 -24.58 -36.55 -37.25
N GLU A 6 -24.90 -37.27 -36.17
CA GLU A 6 -24.88 -36.73 -34.80
C GLU A 6 -23.46 -36.65 -34.23
N PHE A 7 -22.58 -37.61 -34.56
CA PHE A 7 -21.17 -37.59 -34.14
C PHE A 7 -20.42 -36.37 -34.71
N ASN A 8 -20.74 -35.98 -35.95
CA ASN A 8 -20.16 -34.81 -36.59
C ASN A 8 -20.65 -33.48 -35.99
N ARG A 9 -21.86 -33.46 -35.41
CA ARG A 9 -22.40 -32.29 -34.70
C ARG A 9 -21.79 -32.10 -33.31
N LEU A 10 -21.55 -33.19 -32.58
CA LEU A 10 -20.93 -33.13 -31.25
C LEU A 10 -19.48 -32.63 -31.30
N MET A 11 -18.71 -33.02 -32.31
CA MET A 11 -17.35 -32.49 -32.52
C MET A 11 -17.34 -31.01 -32.93
N LEU A 12 -18.39 -30.54 -33.63
CA LEU A 12 -18.54 -29.13 -33.97
C LEU A 12 -18.85 -28.29 -32.73
N ASP A 13 -19.68 -28.82 -31.83
CA ASP A 13 -20.09 -28.17 -30.58
C ASP A 13 -18.94 -28.09 -29.55
N MET A 14 -18.11 -29.14 -29.45
CA MET A 14 -16.88 -29.08 -28.64
C MET A 14 -15.88 -28.05 -29.18
N ARG A 15 -15.84 -27.82 -30.50
CA ARG A 15 -14.93 -26.85 -31.11
C ARG A 15 -15.40 -25.41 -30.91
N SER A 16 -16.70 -25.14 -30.88
CA SER A 16 -17.24 -23.82 -30.50
C SER A 16 -17.01 -23.49 -29.02
N MET A 17 -17.20 -24.46 -28.12
CA MET A 17 -16.91 -24.24 -26.69
C MET A 17 -15.43 -23.95 -26.41
N GLN A 18 -14.51 -24.57 -27.15
CA GLN A 18 -13.07 -24.28 -27.03
C GLN A 18 -12.71 -22.88 -27.53
N MET A 19 -13.39 -22.37 -28.57
CA MET A 19 -13.16 -21.01 -29.07
C MET A 19 -13.73 -19.95 -28.13
N ASP A 20 -14.88 -20.18 -27.48
CA ASP A 20 -15.39 -19.28 -26.44
C ASP A 20 -14.48 -19.24 -25.21
N ALA A 21 -13.88 -20.38 -24.84
CA ALA A 21 -12.91 -20.43 -23.74
C ALA A 21 -11.57 -19.74 -24.07
N MET A 22 -11.14 -19.72 -25.34
CA MET A 22 -9.96 -18.97 -25.78
C MET A 22 -10.24 -17.48 -26.05
N SER A 23 -11.51 -17.12 -26.29
CA SER A 23 -11.96 -15.75 -26.54
C SER A 23 -12.34 -15.00 -25.26
N MET A 24 -12.38 -15.69 -24.12
CA MET A 24 -12.35 -15.01 -22.83
C MET A 24 -11.01 -14.28 -22.72
N PRO A 25 -10.99 -12.93 -22.65
CA PRO A 25 -9.77 -12.24 -22.30
C PRO A 25 -9.40 -12.77 -20.91
N LYS A 26 -8.28 -13.51 -20.83
CA LYS A 26 -7.57 -13.69 -19.58
C LYS A 26 -7.50 -12.29 -19.00
N ALA A 27 -8.22 -12.05 -17.91
CA ALA A 27 -8.21 -10.79 -17.20
C ALA A 27 -6.75 -10.56 -16.79
N ALA A 28 -6.02 -9.90 -17.69
CA ALA A 28 -4.67 -9.50 -17.50
C ALA A 28 -4.71 -8.50 -16.35
N GLY A 29 -3.79 -8.73 -15.43
CA GLY A 29 -3.68 -8.09 -14.12
C GLY A 29 -4.27 -6.70 -14.05
N THR A 30 -5.05 -6.53 -12.98
CA THR A 30 -5.15 -5.33 -12.16
C THR A 30 -4.33 -4.15 -12.69
N PRO A 31 -4.93 -2.99 -12.99
CA PRO A 31 -4.17 -1.82 -13.41
C PRO A 31 -3.04 -1.60 -12.42
N ALA A 32 -1.81 -1.51 -12.93
CA ALA A 32 -0.66 -1.11 -12.15
C ALA A 32 -0.99 0.25 -11.53
N VAL A 33 -1.42 0.21 -10.27
CA VAL A 33 -1.64 1.39 -9.44
C VAL A 33 -0.33 2.15 -9.51
N GLY A 34 -0.42 3.40 -9.99
CA GLY A 34 0.72 4.25 -10.31
C GLY A 34 1.86 4.09 -9.31
N THR A 35 3.03 3.85 -9.87
CA THR A 35 4.30 3.60 -9.20
C THR A 35 4.77 4.82 -8.40
N SER A 36 4.13 5.11 -7.27
CA SER A 36 4.90 5.56 -6.13
C SER A 36 5.49 4.30 -5.54
N SER A 37 6.80 4.07 -5.74
CA SER A 37 7.47 2.93 -5.13
C SER A 37 7.28 3.01 -3.61
N PHE A 38 7.22 1.87 -2.95
CA PHE A 38 7.20 1.84 -1.49
C PHE A 38 8.36 2.67 -0.89
N ALA A 39 9.51 2.71 -1.58
CA ALA A 39 10.64 3.56 -1.24
C ALA A 39 10.32 5.07 -1.33
N ASP A 40 9.54 5.50 -2.33
CA ASP A 40 9.06 6.88 -2.46
C ASP A 40 8.12 7.24 -1.31
N MET A 41 7.22 6.33 -0.93
CA MET A 41 6.33 6.54 0.22
C MET A 41 7.10 6.63 1.54
N LEU A 42 8.13 5.80 1.71
CA LEU A 42 9.00 5.84 2.88
C LEU A 42 9.82 7.15 2.91
N GLY A 43 10.37 7.57 1.77
CA GLY A 43 11.06 8.86 1.64
C GLY A 43 10.15 10.05 1.97
N GLN A 44 8.92 10.04 1.45
CA GLN A 44 7.90 11.05 1.78
C GLN A 44 7.54 11.04 3.27
N ALA A 45 7.43 9.86 3.89
CA ALA A 45 7.15 9.74 5.32
C ALA A 45 8.28 10.34 6.18
N VAL A 46 9.55 10.08 5.83
CA VAL A 46 10.71 10.64 6.52
C VAL A 46 10.75 12.17 6.37
N ASN A 47 10.54 12.69 5.17
CA ASN A 47 10.47 14.14 4.94
C ASN A 47 9.35 14.79 5.75
N LYS A 48 8.18 14.15 5.83
CA LYS A 48 7.05 14.66 6.59
C LYS A 48 7.31 14.70 8.10
N VAL A 49 8.12 13.78 8.63
CA VAL A 49 8.59 13.84 10.03
C VAL A 49 9.53 15.02 10.23
N ASN A 50 10.44 15.27 9.28
CA ASN A 50 11.34 16.43 9.34
C ASN A 50 10.57 17.77 9.35
N ASP A 51 9.57 17.91 8.48
CA ASP A 51 8.70 19.09 8.47
C ASP A 51 7.96 19.28 9.79
N THR A 52 7.44 18.18 10.35
CA THR A 52 6.72 18.22 11.64
C THR A 52 7.65 18.62 12.79
N GLN A 53 8.91 18.15 12.77
CA GLN A 53 9.93 18.52 13.74
C GLN A 53 10.28 20.02 13.64
N GLN A 54 10.46 20.56 12.43
CA GLN A 54 10.70 22.00 12.23
C GLN A 54 9.53 22.86 12.68
N ALA A 55 8.30 22.47 12.34
CA ALA A 55 7.10 23.18 12.78
C ALA A 55 6.99 23.20 14.32
N SER A 56 7.35 22.09 14.97
CA SER A 56 7.37 21.98 16.43
C SER A 56 8.43 22.89 17.06
N SER A 57 9.64 22.96 16.48
CA SER A 57 10.67 23.90 16.93
C SER A 57 10.27 25.37 16.74
N GLN A 58 9.59 25.71 15.65
CA GLN A 58 9.05 27.06 15.45
C GLN A 58 7.96 27.40 16.46
N LEU A 59 7.07 26.46 16.78
CA LEU A 59 6.03 26.62 17.79
C LEU A 59 6.62 26.75 19.21
N ALA A 60 7.65 25.96 19.54
CA ALA A 60 8.36 26.06 20.81
C ALA A 60 9.02 27.43 20.97
N SER A 61 9.72 27.90 19.93
CA SER A 61 10.33 29.23 19.94
C SER A 61 9.26 30.33 20.03
N ALA A 62 8.12 30.18 19.34
CA ALA A 62 6.98 31.08 19.45
C ALA A 62 6.36 31.08 20.87
N PHE A 63 6.32 29.93 21.54
CA PHE A 63 5.82 29.81 22.90
C PHE A 63 6.77 30.46 23.92
N GLU A 64 8.09 30.29 23.77
CA GLU A 64 9.10 30.93 24.61
C GLU A 64 9.06 32.46 24.53
N VAL A 65 8.66 33.03 23.39
CA VAL A 65 8.42 34.48 23.24
C VAL A 65 7.01 34.93 23.64
N GLY A 66 6.18 34.05 24.21
CA GLY A 66 4.90 34.40 24.83
C GLY A 66 3.74 34.65 23.85
N LYS A 67 3.76 34.01 22.67
CA LYS A 67 2.69 34.18 21.66
C LYS A 67 1.37 33.59 22.15
N SER A 68 0.32 34.41 22.24
CA SER A 68 -1.01 33.99 22.68
C SER A 68 -1.63 32.95 21.73
N GLY A 69 -2.16 31.85 22.27
CA GLY A 69 -2.93 30.84 21.50
C GLY A 69 -2.54 29.37 21.68
N VAL A 70 -1.59 29.04 22.57
CA VAL A 70 -1.24 27.63 22.89
C VAL A 70 -1.76 27.30 24.27
N ASP A 71 -2.79 26.47 24.33
CA ASP A 71 -3.38 25.98 25.59
C ASP A 71 -2.62 24.73 26.07
N LEU A 72 -2.47 24.57 27.38
CA LEU A 72 -1.76 23.41 27.98
C LEU A 72 -2.39 22.08 27.52
N THR A 73 -3.69 22.09 27.25
CA THR A 73 -4.44 20.95 26.74
C THR A 73 -3.97 20.54 25.34
N ASP A 74 -3.66 21.49 24.46
CA ASP A 74 -3.16 21.20 23.10
C ASP A 74 -1.76 20.56 23.14
N VAL A 75 -0.92 20.96 24.10
CA VAL A 75 0.40 20.34 24.33
C VAL A 75 0.25 18.89 24.77
N MET A 76 -0.66 18.60 25.69
CA MET A 76 -0.91 17.23 26.16
C MET A 76 -1.48 16.33 25.05
N VAL A 77 -2.44 16.85 24.27
CA VAL A 77 -3.03 16.10 23.14
C VAL A 77 -1.98 15.83 22.07
N SER A 78 -1.15 16.82 21.75
CA SER A 78 -0.05 16.67 20.79
C SER A 78 0.98 15.63 21.25
N SER A 79 1.32 15.62 22.54
CA SER A 79 2.25 14.63 23.13
C SER A 79 1.71 13.20 23.07
N GLN A 80 0.41 13.00 23.36
CA GLN A 80 -0.23 11.69 23.23
C GLN A 80 -0.29 11.23 21.77
N LYS A 81 -0.62 12.13 20.84
CA LYS A 81 -0.63 11.84 19.40
C LYS A 81 0.74 11.43 18.89
N ALA A 82 1.80 12.11 19.34
CA ALA A 82 3.18 11.77 19.00
C ALA A 82 3.56 10.38 19.53
N SER A 83 3.21 10.07 20.77
CA SER A 83 3.49 8.76 21.38
C SER A 83 2.83 7.60 20.61
N VAL A 84 1.54 7.72 20.29
CA VAL A 84 0.81 6.71 19.51
C VAL A 84 1.40 6.56 18.10
N SER A 85 1.73 7.67 17.46
CA SER A 85 2.35 7.67 16.12
C SER A 85 3.72 7.01 16.11
N PHE A 86 4.52 7.22 17.16
CA PHE A 86 5.83 6.60 17.31
C PHE A 86 5.73 5.08 17.49
N THR A 87 4.77 4.62 18.29
CA THR A 87 4.50 3.19 18.45
C THR A 87 4.10 2.55 17.12
N ALA A 88 3.21 3.20 16.36
CA ALA A 88 2.81 2.73 15.03
C ALA A 88 3.99 2.68 14.05
N LEU A 89 4.84 3.71 14.04
CA LEU A 89 6.04 3.75 13.19
C LEU A 89 7.02 2.61 13.54
N THR A 90 7.19 2.31 14.83
CA THR A 90 8.04 1.20 15.26
C THR A 90 7.52 -0.14 14.75
N GLN A 91 6.21 -0.36 14.75
CA GLN A 91 5.62 -1.58 14.18
C GLN A 91 5.84 -1.66 12.67
N VAL A 92 5.66 -0.55 11.95
CA VAL A 92 5.93 -0.48 10.51
C VAL A 92 7.41 -0.79 10.25
N ARG A 93 8.34 -0.17 10.97
CA ARG A 93 9.79 -0.45 10.87
C ARG A 93 10.06 -1.95 11.02
N ASN A 94 9.52 -2.58 12.06
CA ASN A 94 9.74 -4.00 12.32
C ASN A 94 9.18 -4.89 11.19
N LYS A 95 7.99 -4.56 10.66
CA LYS A 95 7.40 -5.24 9.49
C LYS A 95 8.28 -5.12 8.24
N LEU A 96 8.89 -3.96 8.02
CA LEU A 96 9.78 -3.75 6.87
C LEU A 96 11.09 -4.50 6.99
N VAL A 97 11.67 -4.53 8.19
CA VAL A 97 12.87 -5.32 8.47
C VAL A 97 12.57 -6.82 8.28
N GLN A 98 11.41 -7.30 8.73
CA GLN A 98 10.98 -8.68 8.48
C GLN A 98 10.81 -8.95 6.99
N ALA A 99 10.11 -8.09 6.24
CA ALA A 99 9.91 -8.29 4.80
C ALA A 99 11.24 -8.33 4.03
N TYR A 100 12.22 -7.52 4.43
CA TYR A 100 13.56 -7.58 3.85
C TYR A 100 14.28 -8.89 4.18
N GLN A 101 14.22 -9.35 5.44
CA GLN A 101 14.80 -10.63 5.86
C GLN A 101 14.14 -11.81 5.13
N ASP A 102 12.82 -11.77 4.91
CA ASP A 102 12.05 -12.83 4.25
C ASP A 102 12.43 -12.94 2.76
N ILE A 103 12.62 -11.81 2.07
CA ILE A 103 13.15 -11.78 0.69
C ILE A 103 14.58 -12.34 0.63
N MET A 104 15.42 -12.07 1.64
CA MET A 104 16.78 -12.62 1.71
C MET A 104 16.83 -14.12 2.01
N GLN A 105 15.83 -14.65 2.73
CA GLN A 105 15.74 -16.05 3.12
C GLN A 105 15.00 -16.91 2.11
N MET A 106 14.32 -16.31 1.11
CA MET A 106 13.79 -17.05 -0.02
C MET A 106 14.94 -17.73 -0.79
N PRO A 107 15.00 -19.06 -0.82
CA PRO A 107 15.97 -19.75 -1.66
C PRO A 107 15.58 -19.52 -3.13
N VAL A 108 16.57 -19.15 -3.93
CA VAL A 108 16.45 -19.06 -5.41
C VAL A 108 16.28 -20.44 -6.03
#